data_AF-F3AB03-F1
#
_entry.id   AF-F3AB03-F1
#
_cell.length_a   1.000
_cell.length_b   1.000
_cell.length_c   1.000
_cell.angle_alpha   90.00
_cell.angle_beta   90.00
_cell.angle_gamma   90.00
#
_symmetry.space_group_name_H-M   'P 1'
#
loop_
_entity.id
_entity.type
_entity.pdbx_description
1 polymer ?
#
loop_
_entity_poly.entity_id
_entity_poly.type
_entity_poly.pdbx_seq_one_letter_code
_entity_poly.pdbx_strand_id
1 'polypeptide(L)'
;MIVIWIIIALCGICSLILLSGRGSILIAGYNTMSKEEQEQYDEKKLCRITGAGMLVITVLTAVLETFGEKIPDWFWTLYAVLVIFIAVGIMILSNTICKIKENTGSKKKSYNKVVICIIAVSIVCSSLIMGIVFSKGKIEIAVSANSLDIQGYWWSNYEIKTEEIEEVELTENFQTGTRTNGFSGANLLQGEFKNKEQGKYTLYAYKDCKAYIILHTKKGDVVINEKTEKETRELYHEIEKILK
;
A
#
# COMPACT_ATOMS: atom_id res chain seq x y z
N MET A 1 -19.22 -8.56 4.65
CA MET A 1 -18.37 -8.99 5.78
C MET A 1 -18.42 -10.50 6.03
N ILE A 2 -19.56 -11.14 6.37
CA ILE A 2 -19.60 -12.60 6.65
C ILE A 2 -19.06 -13.48 5.50
N VAL A 3 -19.42 -13.17 4.25
CA VAL A 3 -18.98 -13.95 3.08
C VAL A 3 -17.45 -13.97 2.94
N ILE A 4 -16.78 -12.85 3.21
CA ILE A 4 -15.31 -12.74 3.11
C ILE A 4 -14.65 -13.62 4.18
N TRP A 5 -15.16 -13.60 5.41
CA TRP A 5 -14.67 -14.47 6.49
C TRP A 5 -14.85 -15.97 6.19
N ILE A 6 -15.94 -16.36 5.51
CA ILE A 6 -16.12 -17.74 5.04
C ILE A 6 -15.06 -18.12 4.02
N ILE A 7 -14.74 -17.23 3.07
CA ILE A 7 -13.68 -17.46 2.08
C ILE A 7 -12.31 -17.56 2.76
N ILE A 8 -12.00 -16.67 3.71
CA ILE A 8 -10.77 -16.71 4.49
C ILE A 8 -10.65 -18.05 5.24
N ALA A 9 -11.71 -18.50 5.89
CA ALA A 9 -11.73 -19.78 6.59
C ALA A 9 -11.48 -20.96 5.63
N LEU A 10 -12.16 -20.97 4.48
CA LEU A 10 -11.96 -21.99 3.45
C LEU A 10 -10.51 -22.00 2.92
N CYS A 11 -9.97 -20.83 2.60
CA CYS A 11 -8.58 -20.69 2.16
C CYS A 11 -7.59 -21.16 3.23
N GLY A 12 -7.84 -20.83 4.50
CA GLY A 12 -7.06 -21.30 5.63
C GLY A 12 -7.06 -22.82 5.76
N ILE A 13 -8.24 -23.46 5.65
CA ILE A 13 -8.36 -24.92 5.68
C ILE A 13 -7.58 -25.56 4.52
N CYS A 14 -7.76 -25.07 3.30
CA CYS A 14 -7.03 -25.56 2.12
C CYS A 14 -5.50 -25.42 2.29
N SER A 15 -5.06 -24.28 2.82
CA SER A 15 -3.65 -24.02 3.11
C SER A 15 -3.09 -25.02 4.14
N LEU A 16 -3.82 -25.32 5.22
CA LEU A 16 -3.40 -26.30 6.22
C LEU A 16 -3.33 -27.73 5.63
N ILE A 17 -4.28 -28.10 4.78
CA ILE A 17 -4.26 -29.39 4.05
C ILE A 17 -3.01 -29.47 3.15
N LEU A 18 -2.68 -28.41 2.42
CA LEU A 18 -1.47 -28.34 1.59
C LEU A 18 -0.20 -28.41 2.44
N LEU A 19 -0.13 -27.71 3.57
CA LEU A 19 1.02 -27.73 4.49
C LEU A 19 1.27 -29.12 5.09
N SER A 20 0.23 -29.93 5.26
CA SER A 20 0.38 -31.34 5.68
C SER A 20 1.13 -32.20 4.66
N GLY A 21 1.30 -31.72 3.42
CA GLY A 21 1.96 -32.42 2.32
C GLY A 21 1.08 -33.45 1.61
N ARG A 22 -0.25 -33.40 1.83
CA ARG A 22 -1.23 -34.36 1.28
C ARG A 22 -2.26 -33.71 0.35
N GLY A 23 -2.17 -32.40 0.14
CA GLY A 23 -3.18 -31.61 -0.58
C GLY A 23 -2.90 -31.42 -2.08
N SER A 24 -2.10 -32.28 -2.72
CA SER A 24 -1.65 -32.06 -4.11
C SER A 24 -2.77 -31.95 -5.12
N ILE A 25 -3.91 -32.60 -4.87
CA ILE A 25 -5.14 -32.50 -5.67
C ILE A 25 -5.67 -31.06 -5.77
N LEU A 26 -5.38 -30.20 -4.78
CA LEU A 26 -5.78 -28.79 -4.77
C LEU A 26 -4.89 -27.92 -5.68
N ILE A 27 -3.74 -28.45 -6.12
CA ILE A 27 -2.81 -27.76 -7.01
C ILE A 27 -3.23 -28.09 -8.44
N ALA A 28 -4.17 -27.31 -8.99
CA ALA A 28 -4.78 -27.58 -10.30
C ALA A 28 -3.74 -27.90 -11.39
N GLY A 29 -2.69 -27.07 -11.52
CA GLY A 29 -1.65 -27.29 -12.54
C GLY A 29 -0.86 -28.59 -12.38
N TYR A 30 -0.68 -29.09 -11.15
CA TYR A 30 -0.06 -30.40 -10.90
C TYR A 30 -1.07 -31.53 -11.13
N ASN A 31 -2.31 -31.37 -10.66
CA ASN A 31 -3.36 -32.39 -10.79
C ASN A 31 -3.79 -32.63 -12.26
N THR A 32 -3.63 -31.65 -13.14
CA THR A 32 -3.91 -31.78 -14.58
C THR A 32 -2.75 -32.36 -15.40
N MET A 33 -1.54 -32.46 -14.84
CA MET A 33 -0.38 -33.05 -15.52
C MET A 33 -0.53 -34.57 -15.65
N SER A 34 0.18 -35.16 -16.63
CA SER A 34 0.26 -36.62 -16.72
C SER A 34 1.03 -37.20 -15.54
N LYS A 35 0.85 -38.50 -15.25
CA LYS A 35 1.56 -39.16 -14.15
C LYS A 35 3.08 -39.09 -14.33
N GLU A 36 3.55 -39.21 -15.57
CA GLU A 36 4.98 -39.12 -15.91
C GLU A 36 5.56 -37.73 -15.64
N GLU A 37 4.76 -36.67 -15.83
CA GLU A 37 5.16 -35.29 -15.51
C GLU A 37 5.11 -35.02 -14.01
N GLN A 38 4.11 -35.56 -13.30
CA GLN A 38 3.99 -35.45 -11.84
C GLN A 38 5.20 -36.07 -11.12
N GLU A 39 5.70 -37.21 -11.58
CA GLU A 39 6.89 -37.88 -11.03
C GLU A 39 8.18 -37.02 -11.09
N GLN A 40 8.19 -35.94 -11.88
CA GLN A 40 9.30 -34.99 -11.90
C GLN A 40 9.34 -34.07 -10.68
N TYR A 41 8.28 -34.04 -9.85
CA TYR A 41 8.15 -33.12 -8.73
C TYR A 41 8.10 -33.85 -7.38
N ASP A 42 8.66 -33.20 -6.37
CA ASP A 42 8.52 -33.53 -4.96
C ASP A 42 7.17 -32.99 -4.49
N GLU A 43 6.17 -33.86 -4.58
CA GLU A 43 4.78 -33.56 -4.23
C GLU A 43 4.65 -32.93 -2.85
N LYS A 44 5.39 -33.44 -1.85
CA LYS A 44 5.33 -32.92 -0.48
C LYS A 44 5.88 -31.51 -0.38
N LYS A 45 7.02 -31.23 -1.02
CA LYS A 45 7.58 -29.86 -1.06
C LYS A 45 6.67 -28.91 -1.84
N LEU A 46 6.12 -29.37 -2.97
CA LEU A 46 5.19 -28.59 -3.79
C LEU A 46 3.94 -28.19 -3.01
N CYS A 47 3.35 -29.14 -2.29
CA CYS A 47 2.23 -28.90 -1.39
C CYS A 47 2.59 -27.89 -0.30
N ARG A 48 3.73 -28.07 0.38
CA ARG A 48 4.15 -27.16 1.46
C ARG A 48 4.43 -25.75 0.98
N ILE A 49 5.10 -25.56 -0.16
CA ILE A 49 5.37 -24.23 -0.73
C ILE A 49 4.07 -23.53 -1.12
N THR A 50 3.18 -24.24 -1.82
CA THR A 50 1.88 -23.69 -2.24
C THR A 50 1.02 -23.35 -1.02
N GLY A 51 0.94 -24.27 -0.05
CA GLY A 51 0.20 -24.08 1.20
C GLY A 51 0.75 -22.92 2.03
N ALA A 52 2.06 -22.78 2.16
CA ALA A 52 2.69 -21.69 2.90
C ALA A 52 2.39 -20.32 2.25
N GLY A 53 2.59 -20.20 0.93
CA GLY A 53 2.27 -18.96 0.23
C GLY A 53 0.78 -18.60 0.30
N MET A 54 -0.10 -19.59 0.17
CA MET A 54 -1.54 -19.42 0.39
C MET A 54 -1.87 -19.00 1.82
N LEU A 55 -1.17 -19.54 2.84
CA LEU A 55 -1.37 -19.15 4.23
C LEU A 55 -1.03 -17.68 4.44
N VAL A 56 0.12 -17.24 3.90
CA VAL A 56 0.56 -15.84 4.00
C VAL A 56 -0.49 -14.91 3.39
N ILE A 57 -0.99 -15.21 2.19
CA ILE A 57 -2.07 -14.43 1.55
C ILE A 57 -3.34 -14.44 2.42
N THR A 58 -3.72 -15.60 2.97
CA THR A 58 -4.91 -15.74 3.81
C THR A 58 -4.81 -14.89 5.08
N VAL A 59 -3.68 -14.93 5.78
CA VAL A 59 -3.44 -14.15 6.99
C VAL A 59 -3.41 -12.65 6.68
N LEU A 60 -2.73 -12.23 5.61
CA LEU A 60 -2.72 -10.82 5.18
C LEU A 60 -4.14 -10.33 4.85
N THR A 61 -4.94 -11.14 4.16
CA THR A 61 -6.35 -10.82 3.87
C THR A 61 -7.14 -10.63 5.16
N ALA A 62 -7.00 -11.54 6.13
CA ALA A 62 -7.71 -11.47 7.40
C ALA A 62 -7.34 -10.21 8.21
N VAL A 63 -6.06 -9.83 8.19
CA VAL A 63 -5.60 -8.58 8.82
C VAL A 63 -6.26 -7.38 8.15
N LEU A 64 -6.22 -7.28 6.83
CA LEU A 64 -6.83 -6.15 6.10
C LEU A 64 -8.33 -6.04 6.34
N GLU A 65 -9.07 -7.17 6.26
CA GLU A 65 -10.52 -7.19 6.54
C GLU A 65 -10.84 -6.75 7.99
N THR A 66 -9.95 -7.04 8.95
CA THR A 66 -10.12 -6.61 10.36
C THR A 66 -10.05 -5.10 10.50
N PHE A 67 -9.18 -4.44 9.72
CA PHE A 67 -9.05 -2.98 9.75
C PHE A 67 -9.98 -2.25 8.77
N GLY A 68 -10.46 -2.93 7.72
CA GLY A 68 -11.54 -2.49 6.84
C GLY A 68 -11.37 -1.05 6.34
N GLU A 69 -12.38 -0.22 6.61
CA GLU A 69 -12.44 1.20 6.19
C GLU A 69 -11.37 2.10 6.82
N LYS A 70 -10.67 1.63 7.87
CA LYS A 70 -9.54 2.37 8.46
C LYS A 70 -8.27 2.27 7.63
N ILE A 71 -8.24 1.38 6.64
CA ILE A 71 -7.11 1.21 5.72
C ILE A 71 -7.26 2.20 4.56
N PRO A 72 -6.26 3.06 4.30
CA PRO A 72 -6.30 3.96 3.15
C PRO A 72 -6.41 3.20 1.83
N ASP A 73 -7.19 3.71 0.87
CA ASP A 73 -7.51 3.03 -0.40
C ASP A 73 -6.28 2.50 -1.16
N TRP A 74 -5.18 3.26 -1.15
CA TRP A 74 -3.96 2.87 -1.85
C TRP A 74 -3.31 1.60 -1.30
N PHE A 75 -3.52 1.26 -0.03
CA PHE A 75 -3.03 0.01 0.57
C PHE A 75 -3.68 -1.23 -0.06
N TRP A 76 -4.94 -1.15 -0.50
CA TRP A 76 -5.59 -2.25 -1.22
C TRP A 76 -4.89 -2.55 -2.54
N THR A 77 -4.40 -1.52 -3.22
CA THR A 77 -3.63 -1.70 -4.45
C THR A 77 -2.24 -2.28 -4.16
N LEU A 78 -1.58 -1.79 -3.11
CA LEU A 78 -0.31 -2.37 -2.64
C LEU A 78 -0.46 -3.85 -2.29
N TYR A 79 -1.54 -4.20 -1.59
CA TYR A 79 -1.87 -5.58 -1.24
C TYR A 79 -2.05 -6.46 -2.49
N ALA A 80 -2.82 -5.99 -3.48
CA ALA A 80 -3.00 -6.71 -4.74
C ALA A 80 -1.67 -6.99 -5.46
N VAL A 81 -0.77 -5.99 -5.50
CA VAL A 81 0.58 -6.14 -6.06
C VAL A 81 1.39 -7.18 -5.26
N LEU A 82 1.32 -7.16 -3.94
CA LEU A 82 2.01 -8.13 -3.08
C LEU A 82 1.51 -9.56 -3.32
N VAL A 83 0.20 -9.76 -3.48
CA VAL A 83 -0.39 -11.08 -3.80
C VAL A 83 0.16 -11.61 -5.14
N ILE A 84 0.31 -10.76 -6.15
CA ILE A 84 0.93 -11.13 -7.44
C ILE A 84 2.37 -11.60 -7.21
N PHE A 85 3.16 -10.86 -6.43
CA PHE A 85 4.53 -11.26 -6.13
C PHE A 85 4.62 -12.59 -5.36
N ILE A 86 3.73 -12.83 -4.40
CA ILE A 86 3.67 -14.11 -3.68
C ILE A 86 3.31 -15.24 -4.65
N ALA A 87 2.31 -15.05 -5.52
CA ALA A 87 1.92 -16.05 -6.51
C ALA A 87 3.06 -16.38 -7.49
N VAL A 88 3.76 -15.36 -7.98
CA VAL A 88 4.97 -15.53 -8.82
C VAL A 88 6.07 -16.26 -8.05
N GLY A 89 6.28 -15.91 -6.77
CA GLY A 89 7.24 -16.59 -5.88
C GLY A 89 6.93 -18.08 -5.71
N ILE A 90 5.66 -18.44 -5.45
CA ILE A 90 5.20 -19.83 -5.38
C ILE A 90 5.53 -20.55 -6.69
N MET A 91 5.21 -19.93 -7.84
CA MET A 91 5.48 -20.52 -9.15
C MET A 91 6.97 -20.76 -9.40
N ILE A 92 7.85 -19.83 -9.02
CA ILE A 92 9.30 -19.98 -9.13
C ILE A 92 9.79 -21.11 -8.25
N LEU A 93 9.42 -21.11 -6.97
CA LEU A 93 9.87 -22.12 -6.00
C LEU A 93 9.39 -23.52 -6.40
N SER A 94 8.16 -23.61 -6.92
CA SER A 94 7.59 -24.85 -7.47
C SER A 94 8.39 -25.39 -8.65
N ASN A 95 8.85 -24.52 -9.55
CA ASN A 95 9.61 -24.92 -10.73
C ASN A 95 11.12 -25.11 -10.49
N THR A 96 11.65 -24.66 -9.34
CA THR A 96 13.10 -24.68 -9.06
C THR A 96 13.48 -25.63 -7.94
N ILE A 97 12.75 -25.60 -6.82
CA ILE A 97 13.07 -26.39 -5.61
C ILE A 97 12.26 -27.68 -5.56
N CYS A 98 11.03 -27.66 -6.06
CA CYS A 98 10.17 -28.84 -6.02
C CYS A 98 10.45 -29.82 -7.15
N LYS A 99 11.33 -29.53 -8.13
CA LYS A 99 11.62 -30.46 -9.23
C LYS A 99 12.76 -31.42 -8.84
N ILE A 100 12.52 -32.73 -8.89
CA ILE A 100 13.43 -33.79 -8.38
C ILE A 100 14.54 -34.14 -9.38
N LYS A 101 14.30 -34.06 -10.70
CA LYS A 101 15.28 -34.51 -11.73
C LYS A 101 15.70 -33.40 -12.69
N GLU A 102 17.01 -33.14 -12.72
CA GLU A 102 17.75 -32.65 -13.90
C GLU A 102 18.22 -33.91 -14.64
N ASN A 103 17.70 -34.21 -15.84
CA ASN A 103 18.27 -35.30 -16.64
C ASN A 103 19.67 -34.88 -17.11
N THR A 104 20.69 -35.57 -16.61
CA THR A 104 22.06 -35.62 -17.12
C THR A 104 22.05 -35.87 -18.63
N GLY A 105 22.38 -34.84 -19.41
CA GLY A 105 22.56 -34.94 -20.86
C GLY A 105 21.96 -33.75 -21.64
N SER A 106 22.74 -32.68 -21.79
CA SER A 106 22.49 -31.52 -22.66
C SER A 106 21.39 -30.51 -22.25
N LYS A 107 21.80 -29.52 -21.45
CA LYS A 107 21.76 -28.05 -21.71
C LYS A 107 21.73 -27.33 -20.35
N LYS A 108 22.64 -26.34 -20.21
CA LYS A 108 22.70 -25.35 -19.10
C LYS A 108 21.31 -25.04 -18.54
N LYS A 109 21.18 -24.89 -17.21
CA LYS A 109 20.03 -24.27 -16.49
C LYS A 109 19.47 -23.09 -17.28
N SER A 110 18.58 -23.37 -18.21
CA SER A 110 17.83 -22.37 -18.94
C SER A 110 16.58 -22.25 -18.10
N TYR A 111 16.56 -21.28 -17.18
CA TYR A 111 15.28 -20.79 -16.67
C TYR A 111 14.33 -20.69 -17.87
N ASN A 112 13.17 -21.34 -17.78
CA ASN A 112 12.20 -21.32 -18.87
C ASN A 112 11.99 -19.84 -19.22
N LYS A 113 12.31 -19.43 -20.45
CA LYS A 113 12.23 -18.02 -20.86
C LYS A 113 10.87 -17.41 -20.50
N VAL A 114 9.83 -18.25 -20.52
CA VAL A 114 8.47 -17.97 -20.02
C VAL A 114 8.44 -17.47 -18.56
N VAL A 115 9.13 -18.12 -17.62
CA VAL A 115 9.18 -17.71 -16.21
C VAL A 115 9.87 -16.36 -16.05
N ILE A 116 10.98 -16.13 -16.77
CA ILE A 116 11.66 -14.82 -16.76
C ILE A 116 10.73 -13.74 -17.35
N CYS A 117 10.03 -14.05 -18.45
CA CYS A 117 9.06 -13.14 -19.04
C CYS A 117 7.92 -12.83 -18.07
N ILE A 118 7.36 -13.82 -17.36
CA ILE A 118 6.30 -13.59 -16.37
C ILE A 118 6.81 -12.68 -15.25
N ILE A 119 8.00 -12.93 -14.71
CA ILE A 119 8.59 -12.08 -13.67
C ILE A 119 8.76 -10.64 -14.20
N ALA A 120 9.36 -10.49 -15.37
CA ALA A 120 9.61 -9.18 -15.96
C ALA A 120 8.28 -8.43 -16.20
N VAL A 121 7.27 -9.11 -16.76
CA VAL A 121 5.94 -8.54 -16.98
C VAL A 121 5.27 -8.19 -15.65
N SER A 122 5.29 -9.06 -14.65
CA SER A 122 4.72 -8.79 -13.33
C SER A 122 5.38 -7.58 -12.67
N ILE A 123 6.71 -7.44 -12.76
CA ILE A 123 7.44 -6.28 -12.23
C ILE A 123 7.05 -5.01 -12.99
N VAL A 124 7.07 -5.05 -14.34
CA VAL A 124 6.72 -3.90 -15.17
C VAL A 124 5.27 -3.46 -14.92
N CYS A 125 4.31 -4.38 -14.97
CA CYS A 125 2.90 -4.09 -14.69
C CYS A 125 2.71 -3.54 -13.26
N SER A 126 3.34 -4.16 -12.26
CA SER A 126 3.26 -3.68 -10.87
C SER A 126 3.83 -2.27 -10.73
N SER A 127 4.96 -1.98 -11.40
CA SER A 127 5.57 -0.65 -11.39
C SER A 127 4.70 0.40 -12.08
N LEU A 128 4.06 0.05 -13.19
CA LEU A 128 3.11 0.93 -13.91
C LEU A 128 1.88 1.21 -13.05
N ILE A 129 1.28 0.17 -12.46
CA ILE A 129 0.13 0.30 -11.55
C ILE A 129 0.50 1.19 -10.36
N MET A 130 1.65 0.95 -9.72
CA MET A 130 2.08 1.74 -8.58
C MET A 130 2.37 3.19 -8.96
N GLY A 131 2.94 3.43 -10.15
CA GLY A 131 3.13 4.79 -10.68
C GLY A 131 1.82 5.55 -10.85
N ILE A 132 0.78 4.88 -11.37
CA ILE A 132 -0.57 5.46 -11.49
C ILE A 132 -1.14 5.77 -10.11
N VAL A 133 -1.03 4.85 -9.16
CA VAL A 133 -1.53 5.04 -7.78
C VAL A 133 -0.85 6.25 -7.14
N PHE A 134 0.49 6.34 -7.22
CA PHE A 134 1.24 7.49 -6.71
C PHE A 134 0.89 8.83 -7.40
N SER A 135 0.44 8.79 -8.66
CA SER A 135 0.04 10.00 -9.38
C SER A 135 -1.33 10.57 -8.98
N LYS A 136 -2.20 9.77 -8.34
CA LYS A 136 -3.59 10.16 -8.00
C LYS A 136 -3.75 10.91 -6.68
N GLY A 137 -2.67 11.08 -5.91
CA GLY A 137 -2.75 11.73 -4.61
C GLY A 137 -3.35 13.13 -4.70
N LYS A 138 -4.26 13.43 -3.78
CA LYS A 138 -4.80 14.78 -3.55
C LYS A 138 -4.90 15.06 -2.05
N ILE A 139 -5.07 16.33 -1.73
CA ILE A 139 -5.49 16.84 -0.42
C ILE A 139 -6.81 17.55 -0.67
N GLU A 140 -7.81 17.27 0.15
CA GLU A 140 -9.08 18.00 0.15
C GLU A 140 -9.30 18.61 1.53
N ILE A 141 -9.56 19.91 1.57
CA ILE A 141 -9.76 20.65 2.81
C ILE A 141 -11.19 21.20 2.78
N ALA A 142 -12.00 20.77 3.74
CA ALA A 142 -13.37 21.26 3.90
C ALA A 142 -13.44 22.15 5.14
N VAL A 143 -13.88 23.39 4.96
CA VAL A 143 -14.03 24.36 6.03
C VAL A 143 -15.51 24.41 6.44
N SER A 144 -15.76 24.21 7.73
CA SER A 144 -17.09 24.30 8.35
C SER A 144 -17.07 25.31 9.49
N ALA A 145 -18.25 25.68 10.03
CA ALA A 145 -18.34 26.64 11.13
C ALA A 145 -17.58 26.19 12.40
N ASN A 146 -17.51 24.87 12.65
CA ASN A 146 -16.97 24.30 13.88
C ASN A 146 -15.68 23.48 13.68
N SER A 147 -15.32 23.16 12.44
CA SER A 147 -14.17 22.30 12.13
C SER A 147 -13.55 22.63 10.78
N LEU A 148 -12.25 22.34 10.65
CA LEU A 148 -11.55 22.15 9.39
C LEU A 148 -11.25 20.66 9.24
N ASP A 149 -11.74 20.07 8.17
CA ASP A 149 -11.58 18.66 7.85
C ASP A 149 -10.59 18.48 6.70
N ILE A 150 -9.43 17.92 7.00
CA ILE A 150 -8.36 17.69 6.03
C ILE A 150 -8.33 16.22 5.66
N GLN A 151 -8.58 15.92 4.39
CA GLN A 151 -8.52 14.57 3.83
C GLN A 151 -7.22 14.40 3.03
N GLY A 152 -6.30 13.61 3.60
CA GLY A 152 -5.07 13.23 2.93
C GLY A 152 -5.24 11.91 2.18
N TYR A 153 -4.84 11.86 0.91
CA TYR A 153 -4.86 10.59 0.17
C TYR A 153 -3.82 9.57 0.68
N TRP A 154 -2.67 10.04 1.19
CA TRP A 154 -1.54 9.19 1.59
C TRP A 154 -1.32 9.13 3.10
N TRP A 155 -2.07 9.90 3.88
CA TRP A 155 -1.99 9.98 5.32
C TRP A 155 -3.38 9.93 5.94
N SER A 156 -3.49 9.77 7.25
CA SER A 156 -4.78 9.79 7.92
C SER A 156 -5.49 11.12 7.72
N ASN A 157 -6.81 11.12 7.71
CA ASN A 157 -7.59 12.37 7.79
C ASN A 157 -7.30 13.07 9.12
N TYR A 158 -7.44 14.39 9.13
CA TYR A 158 -7.20 15.22 10.30
C TYR A 158 -8.32 16.23 10.47
N GLU A 159 -8.94 16.25 11.65
CA GLU A 159 -9.99 17.19 12.01
C GLU A 159 -9.41 18.19 13.02
N ILE A 160 -9.55 19.48 12.72
CA ILE A 160 -9.18 20.58 13.61
C ILE A 160 -10.47 21.29 14.01
N LYS A 161 -10.79 21.32 15.30
CA LYS A 161 -11.93 22.13 15.75
C LYS A 161 -11.55 23.60 15.74
N THR A 162 -12.46 24.47 15.31
CA THR A 162 -12.18 25.91 15.22
C THR A 162 -11.83 26.54 16.56
N GLU A 163 -12.45 26.07 17.65
CA GLU A 163 -12.14 26.46 19.04
C GLU A 163 -10.72 26.05 19.53
N GLU A 164 -10.04 25.17 18.80
CA GLU A 164 -8.67 24.74 19.08
C GLU A 164 -7.61 25.59 18.36
N ILE A 165 -8.02 26.39 17.37
CA ILE A 165 -7.15 27.27 16.60
C ILE A 165 -6.94 28.56 17.39
N GLU A 166 -5.68 28.88 17.69
CA GLU A 166 -5.28 30.05 18.46
C GLU A 166 -4.85 31.19 17.53
N GLU A 167 -4.14 30.85 16.44
CA GLU A 167 -3.64 31.81 15.46
C GLU A 167 -3.51 31.16 14.08
N VAL A 168 -3.67 31.98 13.03
CA VAL A 168 -3.50 31.54 11.64
C VAL A 168 -2.60 32.50 10.89
N GLU A 169 -1.53 31.98 10.31
CA GLU A 169 -0.54 32.75 9.55
C GLU A 169 -0.53 32.31 8.08
N LEU A 170 -0.33 33.26 7.17
CA LEU A 170 -0.04 32.99 5.76
C LEU A 170 1.39 33.42 5.45
N THR A 171 2.21 32.50 4.94
CA THR A 171 3.62 32.78 4.59
C THR A 171 4.01 32.17 3.25
N GLU A 172 4.92 32.84 2.54
CA GLU A 172 5.59 32.28 1.35
C GLU A 172 7.03 31.85 1.62
N ASN A 173 7.55 32.17 2.81
CA ASN A 173 8.90 31.82 3.23
C ASN A 173 8.83 30.72 4.27
N PHE A 174 8.41 29.53 3.84
CA PHE A 174 8.28 28.36 4.71
C PHE A 174 9.23 27.24 4.29
N GLN A 175 9.97 26.71 5.25
CA GLN A 175 10.82 25.54 5.03
C GLN A 175 10.17 24.29 5.62
N THR A 176 9.72 23.38 4.76
CA THR A 176 9.02 22.14 5.15
C THR A 176 9.87 21.16 5.96
N GLY A 177 11.19 21.37 6.05
CA GLY A 177 12.06 20.59 6.91
C GLY A 177 12.12 19.10 6.54
N THR A 178 12.22 18.24 7.57
CA THR A 178 12.39 16.79 7.42
C THR A 178 11.14 16.04 7.86
N ARG A 179 10.68 15.10 7.02
CA ARG A 179 9.62 14.16 7.38
C ARG A 179 10.08 13.25 8.52
N THR A 180 9.29 13.18 9.59
CA THR A 180 9.48 12.24 10.69
C THR A 180 8.54 11.03 10.60
N ASN A 181 7.34 11.21 10.05
CA ASN A 181 6.40 10.13 9.74
C ASN A 181 5.49 10.52 8.55
N GLY A 182 4.89 9.55 7.87
CA GLY A 182 3.93 9.78 6.79
C GLY A 182 4.49 9.71 5.37
N PHE A 183 3.98 10.52 4.45
CA PHE A 183 4.27 10.46 3.03
C PHE A 183 5.03 11.71 2.54
N SER A 184 6.06 11.49 1.75
CA SER A 184 6.77 12.53 1.02
C SER A 184 7.01 12.07 -0.42
N GLY A 185 6.10 12.44 -1.31
CA GLY A 185 6.15 12.10 -2.73
C GLY A 185 6.75 13.21 -3.58
N ALA A 186 6.63 13.08 -4.91
CA ALA A 186 7.11 14.09 -5.86
C ALA A 186 6.36 15.43 -5.73
N ASN A 187 5.04 15.37 -5.54
CA ASN A 187 4.18 16.56 -5.54
C ASN A 187 3.53 16.84 -4.18
N LEU A 188 3.48 15.85 -3.28
CA LEU A 188 2.71 15.91 -2.03
C LEU A 188 3.55 15.56 -0.80
N LEU A 189 3.24 16.26 0.29
CA LEU A 189 3.76 16.05 1.64
C LEU A 189 2.56 15.88 2.57
N GLN A 190 2.47 14.74 3.26
CA GLN A 190 1.36 14.45 4.16
C GLN A 190 1.87 13.69 5.38
N GLY A 191 1.78 14.24 6.59
CA GLY A 191 2.18 13.54 7.81
C GLY A 191 2.91 14.41 8.82
N GLU A 192 3.80 13.80 9.60
CA GLU A 192 4.50 14.46 10.70
C GLU A 192 5.88 14.94 10.25
N PHE A 193 6.14 16.24 10.38
CA PHE A 193 7.34 16.91 9.93
C PHE A 193 8.03 17.64 11.07
N LYS A 194 9.29 17.99 10.84
CA LYS A 194 10.07 18.81 11.75
C LYS A 194 10.97 19.76 11.00
N ASN A 195 10.95 21.04 11.38
CA ASN A 195 11.90 22.04 10.93
C ASN A 195 12.49 22.80 12.15
N LYS A 196 13.32 23.81 11.89
CA LYS A 196 13.94 24.61 12.96
C LYS A 196 13.02 25.70 13.51
N GLU A 197 12.08 26.17 12.70
CA GLU A 197 11.23 27.34 12.98
C GLU A 197 9.98 26.94 13.81
N GLN A 198 9.25 25.91 13.38
CA GLN A 198 8.00 25.41 13.99
C GLN A 198 8.23 24.20 14.93
N GLY A 199 9.44 23.62 14.95
CA GLY A 199 9.66 22.38 15.69
C GLY A 199 8.93 21.21 15.02
N LYS A 200 8.15 20.42 15.76
CA LYS A 200 7.38 19.28 15.21
C LYS A 200 5.95 19.71 14.89
N TYR A 201 5.45 19.34 13.73
CA TYR A 201 4.11 19.74 13.25
C TYR A 201 3.53 18.72 12.26
N THR A 202 2.22 18.76 12.08
CA THR A 202 1.54 18.00 11.04
C THR A 202 1.49 18.83 9.75
N LEU A 203 1.75 18.21 8.59
CA LEU A 203 1.84 18.88 7.29
C LEU A 203 0.94 18.19 6.27
N TYR A 204 0.11 18.96 5.56
CA TYR A 204 -0.61 18.55 4.35
C TYR A 204 -0.39 19.58 3.25
N ALA A 205 0.57 19.34 2.36
CA ALA A 205 0.93 20.34 1.35
C ALA A 205 1.32 19.76 -0.01
N TYR A 206 1.01 20.52 -1.06
CA TYR A 206 1.59 20.43 -2.38
C TYR A 206 2.95 21.14 -2.41
N LYS A 207 3.97 20.44 -2.92
CA LYS A 207 5.37 20.92 -2.93
C LYS A 207 5.62 22.12 -3.83
N ASP A 208 4.87 22.19 -4.94
CA ASP A 208 5.07 23.23 -5.95
C ASP A 208 4.44 24.56 -5.53
N CYS A 209 3.49 24.54 -4.57
CA CYS A 209 2.88 25.74 -4.02
C CYS A 209 3.81 26.37 -2.98
N LYS A 210 4.12 27.66 -3.17
CA LYS A 210 5.00 28.41 -2.27
C LYS A 210 4.29 29.04 -1.08
N ALA A 211 2.98 29.20 -1.16
CA ALA A 211 2.18 29.74 -0.06
C ALA A 211 1.80 28.61 0.90
N TYR A 212 1.91 28.89 2.20
CA TYR A 212 1.56 27.97 3.28
C TYR A 212 0.71 28.70 4.32
N ILE A 213 -0.28 28.00 4.84
CA ILE A 213 -1.07 28.41 6.00
C ILE A 213 -0.56 27.63 7.20
N ILE A 214 -0.20 28.34 8.25
CA ILE A 214 0.19 27.74 9.54
C ILE A 214 -0.98 27.96 10.50
N LEU A 215 -1.53 26.86 11.01
CA LEU A 215 -2.56 26.85 12.04
C LEU A 215 -1.87 26.52 13.36
N HIS A 216 -1.76 27.51 14.24
CA HIS A 216 -1.31 27.30 15.61
C HIS A 216 -2.49 26.79 16.42
N THR A 217 -2.42 25.54 16.89
CA THR A 217 -3.49 24.91 17.65
C THR A 217 -3.02 24.47 19.03
N LYS A 218 -3.97 24.28 19.94
CA LYS A 218 -3.72 23.74 21.29
C LYS A 218 -3.01 22.36 21.28
N LYS A 219 -3.10 21.60 20.18
CA LYS A 219 -2.49 20.26 20.05
C LYS A 219 -1.14 20.27 19.33
N GLY A 220 -0.71 21.43 18.82
CA GLY A 220 0.47 21.60 17.99
C GLY A 220 0.14 22.20 16.62
N ASP A 221 1.17 22.62 15.91
CA ASP A 221 1.00 23.30 14.64
C ASP A 221 0.54 22.33 13.54
N VAL A 222 -0.39 22.81 12.71
CA VAL A 222 -0.78 22.14 11.47
C VAL A 222 -0.52 23.09 10.31
N VAL A 223 0.28 22.65 9.35
CA VAL A 223 0.64 23.43 8.18
C VAL A 223 -0.04 22.85 6.95
N ILE A 224 -0.73 23.69 6.20
CA ILE A 224 -1.50 23.27 5.03
C ILE A 224 -1.27 24.20 3.83
N ASN A 225 -1.48 23.69 2.63
CA ASN A 225 -1.71 24.52 1.45
C ASN A 225 -2.61 23.81 0.44
N GLU A 226 -3.07 24.58 -0.54
CA GLU A 226 -3.75 24.06 -1.72
C GLU A 226 -2.78 23.91 -2.89
N LYS A 227 -3.28 23.35 -3.98
CA LYS A 227 -2.47 23.03 -5.17
C LYS A 227 -1.79 24.26 -5.76
N THR A 228 -2.40 25.44 -5.64
CA THR A 228 -1.85 26.71 -6.12
C THR A 228 -1.82 27.77 -5.03
N GLU A 229 -0.96 28.78 -5.18
CA GLU A 229 -0.88 29.91 -4.25
C GLU A 229 -2.19 30.70 -4.19
N LYS A 230 -2.90 30.79 -5.32
CA LYS A 230 -4.21 31.46 -5.40
C LYS A 230 -5.25 30.74 -4.54
N GLU A 231 -5.42 29.44 -4.75
CA GLU A 231 -6.36 28.61 -3.97
C GLU A 231 -5.97 28.63 -2.48
N THR A 232 -4.68 28.61 -2.15
CA THR A 232 -4.20 28.67 -0.76
C THR A 232 -4.58 30.00 -0.10
N ARG A 233 -4.48 31.11 -0.83
CA ARG A 233 -4.90 32.43 -0.30
C ARG A 233 -6.42 32.53 -0.13
N GLU A 234 -7.18 31.95 -1.05
CA GLU A 234 -8.64 31.87 -0.94
C GLU A 234 -9.05 31.05 0.30
N LEU A 235 -8.41 29.90 0.52
CA LEU A 235 -8.60 29.06 1.71
C LEU A 235 -8.25 29.81 2.99
N TYR A 236 -7.13 30.53 3.03
CA TYR A 236 -6.74 31.34 4.19
C TYR A 236 -7.82 32.35 4.57
N HIS A 237 -8.39 33.06 3.58
CA HIS A 237 -9.45 34.02 3.82
C HIS A 237 -10.76 33.37 4.28
N GLU A 238 -11.06 32.15 3.82
CA GLU A 238 -12.20 31.38 4.30
C GLU A 238 -12.03 31.02 5.78
N ILE A 239 -10.84 30.54 6.16
CA ILE A 239 -10.50 30.19 7.55
C ILE A 239 -10.53 31.44 8.45
N GLU A 240 -9.95 32.56 8.04
CA GLU A 240 -10.01 33.81 8.82
C GLU A 240 -11.45 34.25 9.10
N LYS A 241 -12.37 34.00 8.17
CA LYS A 241 -13.76 34.47 8.26
C LYS A 241 -14.57 33.70 9.29
N ILE A 242 -14.24 32.43 9.53
CA ILE A 242 -14.91 31.59 10.53
C ILE A 242 -14.32 31.75 11.93
N LEU A 243 -13.10 32.29 12.05
CA LEU A 243 -12.44 32.56 13.33
C LEU A 243 -12.77 33.94 13.93
N LYS A 244 -13.47 34.80 13.16
CA LYS A 244 -13.98 36.11 13.60
C LYS A 244 -15.37 36.00 14.19
#